data_AF-A0A1Y4RVP7-F1
#
_entry.id   AF-A0A1Y4RVP7-F1
#
_cell.length_a   1.000
_cell.length_b   1.000
_cell.length_c   1.000
_cell.angle_alpha   90.00
_cell.angle_beta   90.00
_cell.angle_gamma   90.00
#
_symmetry.space_group_name_H-M   'P 1'
#
loop_
_entity.id
_entity.type
_entity.pdbx_description
1 polymer ?
#
loop_
_entity_poly.entity_id
_entity_poly.type
_entity_poly.pdbx_seq_one_letter_code
_entity_poly.pdbx_strand_id
1 'polypeptide(L)'
;DDEIEIIREKLNNHIINHIYDGEVHKELSDEFDSSFCPHCGHEHIIRYGKDKNGNQRYLCKHCHKTFSPMTGTLFSYSKKEAYQWYLYMESLFRGDTIVQSAHIAGICEHTSLVWRHKILSVCASLTAEDRILDGVVYLDEKLSDVKHPGITVEDKESKKKRGISDQKRNIVCAIDEHNN
;
A
#
# COMPACT_ATOMS: atom_id res chain seq x y z
N ASP A 1 10.27 10.64 12.92
CA ASP A 1 10.92 9.34 13.20
C ASP A 1 9.97 8.39 13.92
N ASP A 2 9.30 8.83 14.99
CA ASP A 2 8.35 8.00 15.75
C ASP A 2 7.15 7.49 14.94
N GLU A 3 6.53 8.31 14.07
CA GLU A 3 5.40 7.84 13.24
C GLU A 3 5.79 6.77 12.21
N ILE A 4 6.99 6.89 11.63
CA ILE A 4 7.51 5.90 10.69
C ILE A 4 7.83 4.61 11.44
N GLU A 5 8.39 4.70 12.65
CA GLU A 5 8.56 3.53 13.51
C GLU A 5 7.23 2.91 13.92
N ILE A 6 6.21 3.70 14.27
CA ILE A 6 4.87 3.19 14.60
C ILE A 6 4.22 2.51 13.40
N ILE A 7 4.31 3.09 12.20
CA ILE A 7 3.79 2.47 10.97
C ILE A 7 4.56 1.21 10.66
N ARG A 8 5.89 1.24 10.76
CA ARG A 8 6.77 0.08 10.56
C ARG A 8 6.46 -1.00 11.59
N GLU A 9 6.22 -0.66 12.84
CA GLU A 9 5.89 -1.60 13.92
C GLU A 9 4.47 -2.15 13.76
N LYS A 10 3.47 -1.34 13.39
CA LYS A 10 2.11 -1.81 13.10
C LYS A 10 2.08 -2.75 11.89
N LEU A 11 2.79 -2.39 10.82
CA LEU A 11 2.92 -3.23 9.63
C LEU A 11 3.76 -4.46 9.93
N ASN A 12 4.89 -4.33 10.61
CA ASN A 12 5.72 -5.45 11.03
C ASN A 12 4.97 -6.35 12.00
N ASN A 13 4.14 -5.87 12.91
CA ASN A 13 3.33 -6.74 13.78
C ASN A 13 2.23 -7.43 12.98
N HIS A 14 1.54 -6.72 12.08
CA HIS A 14 0.59 -7.34 11.16
C HIS A 14 1.27 -8.38 10.27
N ILE A 15 2.55 -8.20 9.94
CA ILE A 15 3.29 -9.06 9.04
C ILE A 15 3.99 -10.18 9.79
N ILE A 16 4.78 -9.93 10.82
CA ILE A 16 5.47 -10.89 11.70
C ILE A 16 4.48 -11.84 12.35
N ASN A 17 3.34 -11.36 12.86
CA ASN A 17 2.30 -12.23 13.42
C ASN A 17 1.73 -13.18 12.36
N HIS A 18 1.75 -12.82 11.08
CA HIS A 18 1.28 -13.66 10.00
C HIS A 18 2.42 -14.45 9.30
N ILE A 19 3.64 -13.92 9.19
CA ILE A 19 4.76 -14.39 8.34
C ILE A 19 5.66 -15.42 9.02
N TYR A 20 5.81 -15.37 10.35
CA TYR A 20 6.69 -16.31 11.06
C TYR A 20 6.12 -17.73 11.17
N ASP A 21 4.81 -17.90 10.95
CA ASP A 21 4.23 -19.20 10.63
C ASP A 21 3.99 -19.25 9.12
N GLY A 22 4.36 -20.34 8.46
CA GLY A 22 4.11 -20.58 7.03
C GLY A 22 2.61 -20.68 6.66
N GLU A 23 1.73 -20.13 7.50
CA GLU A 23 0.29 -20.30 7.54
C GLU A 23 -0.48 -18.96 7.42
N VAL A 24 0.15 -17.82 7.01
CA VAL A 24 -0.55 -16.54 6.72
C VAL A 24 -1.88 -16.75 6.00
N HIS A 25 -1.84 -17.57 4.94
CA HIS A 25 -2.99 -17.83 4.09
C HIS A 25 -4.12 -18.58 4.81
N LYS A 26 -3.75 -19.43 5.77
CA LYS A 26 -4.66 -20.24 6.59
C LYS A 26 -5.24 -19.41 7.73
N GLU A 27 -4.41 -18.65 8.45
CA GLU A 27 -4.88 -17.73 9.51
C GLU A 27 -5.88 -16.71 8.97
N LEU A 28 -5.52 -15.99 7.90
CA LEU A 28 -6.42 -15.05 7.24
C LEU A 28 -7.65 -15.75 6.65
N SER A 29 -7.56 -17.05 6.32
CA SER A 29 -8.73 -17.83 5.89
C SER A 29 -9.64 -18.24 7.04
N ASP A 30 -9.09 -18.48 8.22
CA ASP A 30 -9.82 -18.91 9.41
C ASP A 30 -10.55 -17.73 10.07
N GLU A 31 -9.98 -16.51 10.00
CA GLU A 31 -10.61 -15.27 10.49
C GLU A 31 -11.58 -14.62 9.49
N PHE A 32 -11.64 -15.11 8.25
CA PHE A 32 -12.41 -14.43 7.20
C PHE A 32 -13.92 -14.58 7.36
N ASP A 33 -14.58 -13.46 7.65
CA ASP A 33 -16.03 -13.38 7.62
C ASP A 33 -16.56 -13.39 6.17
N SER A 34 -17.11 -14.54 5.78
CA SER A 34 -17.74 -14.72 4.47
C SER A 34 -19.19 -14.23 4.40
N SER A 35 -19.65 -13.45 5.37
CA SER A 35 -21.03 -12.95 5.43
C SER A 35 -21.30 -11.82 4.43
N PHE A 36 -20.28 -11.07 3.98
CA PHE A 36 -20.47 -9.93 3.07
C PHE A 36 -19.48 -9.91 1.91
N CYS A 37 -19.95 -9.46 0.74
CA CYS A 37 -19.12 -9.44 -0.45
C CYS A 37 -18.16 -8.23 -0.39
N PRO A 38 -16.83 -8.43 -0.48
CA PRO A 38 -15.86 -7.33 -0.40
C PRO A 38 -15.93 -6.37 -1.61
N HIS A 39 -16.67 -6.72 -2.66
CA HIS A 39 -16.82 -5.89 -3.84
C HIS A 39 -18.10 -5.05 -3.88
N CYS A 40 -19.17 -5.48 -3.19
CA CYS A 40 -20.49 -4.85 -3.31
C CYS A 40 -21.33 -4.88 -2.03
N GLY A 41 -20.79 -5.37 -0.92
CA GLY A 41 -21.45 -5.41 0.39
C GLY A 41 -22.63 -6.37 0.53
N HIS A 42 -23.03 -7.09 -0.52
CA HIS A 42 -24.17 -8.01 -0.45
C HIS A 42 -23.83 -9.31 0.27
N GLU A 43 -24.82 -9.87 0.96
CA GLU A 43 -24.68 -11.05 1.82
C GLU A 43 -24.78 -12.39 1.07
N HIS A 44 -25.34 -12.39 -0.15
CA HIS A 44 -25.60 -13.64 -0.86
C HIS A 44 -24.31 -14.21 -1.48
N ILE A 45 -23.62 -15.03 -0.69
CA ILE A 45 -22.31 -15.62 -1.00
C ILE A 45 -22.38 -17.14 -0.99
N ILE A 46 -21.72 -17.78 -1.95
CA ILE A 46 -21.56 -19.24 -1.99
C ILE A 46 -20.09 -19.63 -2.05
N ARG A 47 -19.78 -20.84 -1.57
CA ARG A 47 -18.48 -21.49 -1.80
C ARG A 47 -18.33 -21.84 -3.29
N TYR A 48 -17.17 -21.53 -3.86
CA TYR A 48 -16.87 -21.65 -5.28
C TYR A 48 -15.54 -22.39 -5.53
N GLY A 49 -15.40 -23.57 -4.92
CA GLY A 49 -14.20 -24.39 -5.01
C GLY A 49 -13.00 -23.84 -4.22
N LYS A 50 -11.81 -24.36 -4.51
CA LYS A 50 -10.55 -23.94 -3.87
C LYS A 50 -9.57 -23.44 -4.93
N ASP A 51 -8.64 -22.58 -4.53
CA ASP A 51 -7.52 -22.20 -5.39
C ASP A 51 -6.43 -23.28 -5.40
N LYS A 52 -5.38 -23.04 -6.20
CA LYS A 52 -4.21 -23.94 -6.32
C LYS A 52 -3.41 -24.13 -5.03
N ASN A 53 -3.58 -23.23 -4.06
CA ASN A 53 -2.95 -23.28 -2.75
C ASN A 53 -3.88 -23.91 -1.70
N GLY A 54 -5.07 -24.39 -2.10
CA GLY A 54 -6.05 -25.01 -1.21
C GLY A 54 -6.98 -24.02 -0.49
N ASN A 55 -6.86 -22.71 -0.74
CA ASN A 55 -7.68 -21.70 -0.09
C ASN A 55 -9.10 -21.71 -0.65
N GLN A 56 -10.09 -21.52 0.23
CA GLN A 56 -11.49 -21.44 -0.17
C GLN A 56 -11.73 -20.20 -1.06
N ARG A 57 -12.41 -20.40 -2.20
CA ARG A 57 -12.92 -19.32 -3.04
C ARG A 57 -14.41 -19.13 -2.81
N TYR A 58 -14.87 -17.91 -2.92
CA TYR A 58 -16.26 -17.50 -2.76
C TYR A 58 -16.76 -16.81 -4.03
N LEU A 59 -18.06 -16.91 -4.30
CA LEU A 59 -18.74 -16.20 -5.39
C LEU A 59 -19.91 -15.42 -4.81
N CYS A 60 -19.96 -14.12 -5.07
CA CYS A 60 -21.14 -13.31 -4.78
C CYS A 60 -22.21 -13.55 -5.85
N LYS A 61 -23.45 -13.83 -5.45
CA LYS A 61 -24.57 -14.04 -6.38
C LYS A 61 -25.20 -12.76 -6.89
N HIS A 62 -24.90 -11.62 -6.27
CA HIS A 62 -25.39 -10.31 -6.71
C HIS A 62 -24.49 -9.70 -7.80
N CYS A 63 -23.19 -9.55 -7.53
CA CYS A 63 -22.26 -8.93 -8.50
C CYS A 63 -21.49 -9.94 -9.37
N HIS A 64 -21.69 -11.24 -9.15
CA HIS A 64 -21.04 -12.34 -9.88
C HIS A 64 -19.51 -12.35 -9.86
N LYS A 65 -18.88 -11.59 -8.94
CA LYS A 65 -17.42 -11.60 -8.74
C LYS A 65 -17.00 -12.67 -7.75
N THR A 66 -15.87 -13.32 -8.02
CA THR A 66 -15.24 -14.25 -7.09
C THR A 66 -14.22 -13.53 -6.22
N PHE A 67 -14.14 -13.94 -4.96
CA PHE A 67 -13.14 -13.47 -4.01
C PHE A 67 -12.60 -14.64 -3.17
N SER A 68 -11.55 -14.39 -2.41
CA SER A 68 -11.01 -15.31 -1.42
C SER A 68 -10.75 -14.54 -0.13
N PRO A 69 -10.36 -15.21 0.96
CA PRO A 69 -9.91 -14.53 2.18
C PRO A 69 -8.77 -13.53 1.96
N MET A 70 -7.99 -13.70 0.89
CA MET A 70 -6.92 -12.77 0.50
C MET A 70 -7.41 -11.57 -0.31
N THR A 71 -8.70 -11.49 -0.65
CA THR A 71 -9.22 -10.38 -1.44
C THR A 71 -9.21 -9.10 -0.61
N GLY A 72 -8.56 -8.06 -1.13
CA GLY A 72 -8.43 -6.78 -0.42
C GLY A 72 -7.27 -6.72 0.57
N THR A 73 -6.59 -7.84 0.86
CA THR A 73 -5.38 -7.83 1.69
C THR A 73 -4.15 -7.43 0.87
N LEU A 74 -3.07 -7.07 1.57
CA LEU A 74 -1.79 -6.76 0.93
C LEU A 74 -1.31 -7.91 0.02
N PHE A 75 -1.52 -9.16 0.47
CA PHE A 75 -1.10 -10.37 -0.21
C PHE A 75 -2.01 -10.78 -1.37
N SER A 76 -3.09 -10.05 -1.64
CA SER A 76 -4.01 -10.34 -2.73
C SER A 76 -3.30 -10.52 -4.07
N TYR A 77 -3.55 -11.63 -4.76
CA TYR A 77 -2.91 -12.01 -6.03
C TYR A 77 -1.38 -12.12 -6.00
N SER A 78 -0.73 -12.05 -4.83
CA SER A 78 0.71 -12.27 -4.76
C SER A 78 1.03 -13.74 -4.97
N LYS A 79 2.10 -14.00 -5.75
CA LYS A 79 2.66 -15.33 -5.98
C LYS A 79 4.07 -15.44 -5.38
N LYS A 80 4.43 -14.47 -4.53
CA LYS A 80 5.77 -14.33 -3.94
C LYS A 80 5.73 -14.75 -2.49
N GLU A 81 6.89 -15.19 -2.01
CA GLU A 81 7.04 -15.66 -0.66
C GLU A 81 6.95 -14.50 0.34
N ALA A 82 6.54 -14.85 1.55
CA ALA A 82 6.38 -13.92 2.66
C ALA A 82 7.68 -13.14 2.94
N TYR A 83 8.83 -13.82 2.95
CA TYR A 83 10.13 -13.19 3.14
C TYR A 83 10.48 -12.11 2.09
N GLN A 84 10.04 -12.28 0.83
CA GLN A 84 10.26 -11.27 -0.20
C GLN A 84 9.52 -9.98 0.10
N TRP A 85 8.29 -10.07 0.63
CA TRP A 85 7.52 -8.92 1.09
C TRP A 85 8.22 -8.20 2.25
N TYR A 86 8.73 -8.95 3.23
CA TYR A 86 9.48 -8.40 4.35
C TYR A 86 10.70 -7.59 3.87
N LEU A 87 11.54 -8.18 3.02
CA LEU A 87 12.70 -7.50 2.43
C LEU A 87 12.31 -6.24 1.67
N TYR A 88 11.20 -6.31 0.92
CA TYR A 88 10.71 -5.17 0.16
C TYR A 88 10.28 -4.01 1.07
N MET A 89 9.55 -4.31 2.15
CA MET A 89 9.09 -3.29 3.09
C MET A 89 10.24 -2.62 3.81
N GLU A 90 11.19 -3.40 4.32
CA GLU A 90 12.38 -2.88 4.97
C GLU A 90 13.16 -1.93 4.04
N SER A 91 13.28 -2.29 2.76
CA SER A 91 13.88 -1.42 1.74
C SER A 91 13.05 -0.16 1.48
N LEU A 92 11.73 -0.29 1.38
CA LEU A 92 10.81 0.84 1.16
C LEU A 92 10.88 1.86 2.30
N PHE A 93 10.85 1.40 3.57
CA PHE A 93 10.91 2.27 4.74
C PHE A 93 12.29 2.91 4.96
N ARG A 94 13.36 2.28 4.44
CA ARG A 94 14.68 2.91 4.35
C ARG A 94 14.74 4.06 3.32
N GLY A 95 13.73 4.17 2.45
CA GLY A 95 13.69 5.18 1.38
C GLY A 95 14.42 4.76 0.11
N ASP A 96 14.68 3.46 -0.09
CA ASP A 96 15.33 2.96 -1.30
C ASP A 96 14.45 3.19 -2.56
N THR A 97 15.11 3.21 -3.72
CA THR A 97 14.42 3.36 -5.01
C THR A 97 13.64 2.09 -5.39
N ILE A 98 12.63 2.21 -6.27
CA ILE A 98 11.85 1.07 -6.79
C ILE A 98 12.76 -0.02 -7.37
N VAL A 99 13.83 0.37 -8.08
CA VAL A 99 14.81 -0.53 -8.70
C VAL A 99 15.61 -1.27 -7.62
N GLN A 100 16.11 -0.54 -6.62
CA GLN A 100 16.88 -1.13 -5.53
C GLN A 100 16.03 -2.07 -4.67
N SER A 101 14.81 -1.67 -4.32
CA SER A 101 13.87 -2.54 -3.59
C SER A 101 13.49 -3.79 -4.38
N ALA A 102 13.38 -3.68 -5.72
CA ALA A 102 13.14 -4.84 -6.58
C ALA A 102 14.31 -5.83 -6.53
N HIS A 103 15.54 -5.32 -6.61
CA HIS A 103 16.76 -6.13 -6.50
C HIS A 103 16.89 -6.80 -5.13
N ILE A 104 16.68 -6.05 -4.04
CA ILE A 104 16.74 -6.57 -2.66
C ILE A 104 15.72 -7.70 -2.46
N ALA A 105 14.48 -7.52 -2.91
CA ALA A 105 13.42 -8.52 -2.76
C ALA A 105 13.44 -9.65 -3.81
N GLY A 106 14.34 -9.60 -4.81
CA GLY A 106 14.41 -10.59 -5.88
C GLY A 106 13.15 -10.62 -6.77
N ILE A 107 12.61 -9.45 -7.11
CA ILE A 107 11.41 -9.29 -7.95
C ILE A 107 11.71 -8.36 -9.14
N CYS A 108 10.83 -8.33 -10.14
CA CYS A 108 10.95 -7.35 -11.23
C CYS A 108 10.46 -5.96 -10.79
N GLU A 109 10.98 -4.91 -11.44
CA GLU A 109 10.64 -3.52 -11.14
C GLU A 109 9.13 -3.22 -11.23
N HIS A 110 8.43 -3.83 -12.19
CA HIS A 110 6.97 -3.70 -12.27
C HIS A 110 6.27 -4.24 -11.02
N THR A 111 6.71 -5.38 -10.49
CA THR A 111 6.17 -5.94 -9.25
C THR A 111 6.48 -5.03 -8.06
N SER A 112 7.70 -4.48 -8.02
CA SER A 112 8.10 -3.47 -7.02
C SER A 112 7.17 -2.26 -7.04
N LEU A 113 6.89 -1.67 -8.20
CA LEU A 113 5.96 -0.55 -8.31
C LEU A 113 4.57 -0.91 -7.77
N VAL A 114 4.02 -2.07 -8.14
CA VAL A 114 2.73 -2.54 -7.64
C VAL A 114 2.74 -2.74 -6.12
N TRP A 115 3.80 -3.30 -5.56
CA TRP A 115 3.95 -3.52 -4.12
C TRP A 115 4.03 -2.20 -3.36
N ARG A 116 4.79 -1.23 -3.89
CA ARG A 116 4.83 0.13 -3.33
C ARG A 116 3.45 0.75 -3.25
N HIS A 117 2.65 0.66 -4.32
CA HIS A 117 1.28 1.20 -4.30
C HIS A 117 0.38 0.50 -3.29
N LYS A 118 0.48 -0.83 -3.16
CA LYS A 118 -0.28 -1.58 -2.16
C LYS A 118 0.05 -1.14 -0.73
N ILE A 119 1.35 -1.07 -0.41
CA ILE A 119 1.82 -0.67 0.93
C ILE A 119 1.39 0.77 1.21
N LEU A 120 1.62 1.70 0.28
CA LEU A 120 1.24 3.11 0.46
C LEU A 120 -0.28 3.29 0.58
N SER A 121 -1.09 2.45 -0.07
CA SER A 121 -2.54 2.48 0.12
C SER A 121 -2.95 2.07 1.53
N VAL A 122 -2.26 1.08 2.12
CA VAL A 122 -2.49 0.68 3.52
C VAL A 122 -2.01 1.78 4.46
N CYS A 123 -0.81 2.34 4.24
CA CYS A 123 -0.32 3.47 5.03
C CYS A 123 -1.31 4.64 4.99
N ALA A 124 -1.79 5.01 3.80
CA ALA A 124 -2.78 6.08 3.65
C ALA A 124 -4.06 5.81 4.45
N SER A 125 -4.56 4.56 4.48
CA SER A 125 -5.72 4.21 5.32
C SER A 125 -5.43 4.25 6.82
N LEU A 126 -4.20 3.92 7.24
CA LEU A 126 -3.79 3.96 8.65
C LEU A 126 -3.56 5.39 9.14
N THR A 127 -3.14 6.29 8.25
CA THR A 127 -2.90 7.71 8.54
C THR A 127 -4.11 8.59 8.21
N ALA A 128 -5.21 8.01 7.73
CA ALA A 128 -6.44 8.75 7.40
C ALA A 128 -7.27 9.15 8.63
N GLU A 129 -6.64 9.29 9.80
CA GLU A 129 -7.32 9.92 10.93
C GLU A 129 -7.72 11.33 10.51
N ASP A 130 -9.02 11.67 10.63
CA ASP A 130 -9.53 13.02 10.47
C ASP A 130 -9.03 13.88 11.63
N ARG A 131 -7.71 14.14 11.67
CA ARG A 131 -7.11 15.04 12.64
C ARG A 131 -7.50 16.46 12.26
N ILE A 132 -8.42 17.00 13.05
CA ILE A 132 -8.78 18.41 12.99
C ILE A 132 -7.66 19.16 13.71
N LEU A 133 -6.87 19.92 12.95
CA LEU A 133 -5.89 20.83 13.50
C LEU A 133 -6.61 21.99 14.22
N ASP A 134 -6.15 22.34 15.42
CA ASP A 134 -6.72 23.44 16.23
C ASP A 134 -5.62 24.39 16.75
N GLY A 135 -6.01 25.60 17.13
CA GLY A 135 -5.08 26.59 17.68
C GLY A 135 -4.08 27.14 16.65
N VAL A 136 -2.80 27.18 17.02
CA VAL A 136 -1.72 27.66 16.14
C VAL A 136 -1.23 26.53 15.23
N VAL A 137 -1.42 26.71 13.93
CA VAL A 137 -0.99 25.74 12.90
C VAL A 137 0.27 26.22 12.18
N TYR A 138 1.30 25.39 12.19
CA TYR A 138 2.53 25.58 11.43
C TYR A 138 2.40 24.84 10.09
N LEU A 139 2.66 25.54 8.99
CA LEU A 139 2.57 24.99 7.63
C LEU A 139 3.95 25.04 6.98
N ASP A 140 4.38 23.92 6.42
CA ASP A 140 5.58 23.84 5.59
C ASP A 140 5.24 23.30 4.20
N GLU A 141 5.92 23.83 3.18
CA GLU A 141 5.72 23.43 1.80
C GLU A 141 7.00 22.92 1.14
N LYS A 142 6.86 21.84 0.37
CA LYS A 142 7.93 21.29 -0.46
C LYS A 142 7.50 21.24 -1.91
N LEU A 143 8.21 22.01 -2.73
CA LEU A 143 8.07 21.96 -4.19
C LEU A 143 9.01 20.91 -4.78
N SER A 144 8.43 19.82 -5.30
CA SER A 144 9.16 18.75 -5.98
C SER A 144 8.98 18.84 -7.50
N ASP A 145 10.07 18.78 -8.26
CA ASP A 145 10.02 18.74 -9.73
C ASP A 145 9.25 17.50 -10.21
N VAL A 146 8.27 17.69 -11.10
CA VAL A 146 7.51 16.59 -11.68
C VAL A 146 8.16 16.16 -12.97
N LYS A 147 8.50 14.88 -13.07
CA LYS A 147 8.83 14.23 -14.33
C LYS A 147 7.74 13.22 -14.63
N HIS A 148 7.09 13.34 -15.78
CA HIS A 148 6.11 12.37 -16.24
C HIS A 148 6.83 11.24 -16.98
N PRO A 149 6.86 10.00 -16.45
CA PRO A 149 7.47 8.88 -17.15
C PRO A 149 6.77 8.67 -18.50
N GLY A 150 7.55 8.53 -19.58
CA GLY A 150 7.03 8.33 -20.94
C GLY A 150 6.64 9.61 -21.70
N ILE A 151 6.67 10.78 -21.05
CA ILE A 151 6.58 12.07 -21.75
C ILE A 151 8.01 12.58 -21.94
N THR A 152 8.59 12.26 -23.09
CA THR A 152 9.76 12.99 -23.58
C THR A 152 9.25 14.36 -24.02
N VAL A 153 9.23 15.32 -23.10
CA VAL A 153 9.05 16.71 -23.52
C VAL A 153 10.29 17.01 -24.35
N GLU A 154 10.13 17.23 -25.65
CA GLU A 154 11.22 17.74 -26.47
C GLU A 154 11.75 18.99 -25.78
N ASP A 155 12.98 18.91 -25.27
CA ASP A 155 13.65 19.95 -24.50
C ASP A 155 13.83 21.21 -25.36
N LYS A 156 12.76 21.99 -25.54
CA LYS A 156 12.87 23.40 -25.88
C LYS A 156 13.27 24.14 -24.62
N GLU A 157 14.54 24.03 -24.22
CA GLU A 157 15.23 24.83 -23.19
C GLU A 157 14.31 25.49 -22.13
N SER A 158 13.40 24.71 -21.53
CA SER A 158 12.41 25.31 -20.66
C SER A 158 13.08 25.47 -19.31
N LYS A 159 13.60 26.68 -19.06
CA LYS A 159 14.32 27.02 -17.83
C LYS A 159 13.51 26.53 -16.63
N LYS A 160 14.13 25.72 -15.76
CA LYS A 160 13.51 25.27 -14.52
C LYS A 160 13.01 26.47 -13.74
N LYS A 161 11.69 26.56 -13.57
CA LYS A 161 11.08 27.68 -12.85
C LYS A 161 11.39 27.57 -11.34
N ARG A 162 11.64 28.71 -10.70
CA ARG A 162 11.67 28.83 -9.24
C ARG A 162 10.25 29.11 -8.72
N GLY A 163 9.94 28.67 -7.51
CA GLY A 163 8.59 28.82 -6.94
C GLY A 163 7.54 27.91 -7.58
N ILE A 164 6.27 28.19 -7.26
CA ILE A 164 5.09 27.42 -7.70
C ILE A 164 4.97 27.49 -9.22
N SER A 165 4.84 26.33 -9.87
CA SER A 165 4.67 26.23 -11.31
C SER A 165 4.06 24.88 -11.70
N ASP A 166 3.60 24.79 -12.94
CA ASP A 166 3.15 23.56 -13.61
C ASP A 166 4.19 22.44 -13.64
N GLN A 167 5.48 22.80 -13.55
CA GLN A 167 6.61 21.88 -13.50
C GLN A 167 6.81 21.21 -12.13
N LYS A 168 6.06 21.61 -11.08
CA LYS A 168 6.28 21.15 -9.70
C LYS A 168 5.00 20.62 -9.06
N ARG A 169 5.15 19.59 -8.21
CA ARG A 169 4.14 19.22 -7.22
C ARG A 169 4.45 19.98 -5.94
N ASN A 170 3.45 20.70 -5.44
CA ASN A 170 3.49 21.23 -4.08
C ASN A 170 3.02 20.12 -3.13
N ILE A 171 3.87 19.76 -2.19
CA ILE A 171 3.57 18.86 -1.08
C ILE A 171 3.52 19.75 0.15
N VAL A 172 2.35 19.87 0.75
CA VAL A 172 2.14 20.69 1.96
C VAL A 172 1.93 19.76 3.14
N CYS A 173 2.62 20.04 4.24
CA CYS A 173 2.34 19.45 5.53
C CYS A 173 2.00 20.56 6.52
N ALA A 174 1.17 20.22 7.49
CA ALA A 174 0.81 21.12 8.58
C ALA A 174 0.84 20.33 9.88
N ILE A 175 1.21 21.00 10.97
CA ILE A 175 1.20 20.47 12.32
C ILE A 175 0.69 21.57 13.24
N ASP A 176 -0.15 21.23 14.21
CA ASP A 176 -0.60 22.18 15.22
C ASP A 176 0.34 22.21 16.44
N GLU A 177 0.10 23.14 17.36
CA GLU A 177 0.85 23.24 18.61
C GLU A 177 0.64 22.03 19.56
N HIS A 178 -0.32 21.16 19.26
CA HIS A 178 -0.59 19.91 19.96
C HIS A 178 0.09 18.70 19.30
N ASN A 179 0.88 18.93 18.24
CA ASN A 179 1.64 17.92 17.52
C ASN A 179 0.75 16.88 16.81
N ASN A 180 -0.42 17.32 16.32
CA ASN A 180 -1.35 16.53 15.51
C ASN A 180 -0.98 16.50 14.02
#